data_AF-A0A937WWH9-F1
#
_entry.id   AF-A0A937WWH9-F1
#
_cell.length_a   1.000
_cell.length_b   1.000
_cell.length_c   1.000
_cell.angle_alpha   90.00
_cell.angle_beta   90.00
_cell.angle_gamma   90.00
#
_symmetry.space_group_name_H-M   'P 1'
#
loop_
_entity.id
_entity.type
_entity.pdbx_description
1 polymer ?
#
loop_
_entity_poly.entity_id
_entity_poly.type
_entity_poly.pdbx_seq_one_letter_code
_entity_poly.pdbx_strand_id
1 'polypeptide(L)'
;MTPLPVIPQRLAVACRQTPERSAWLDRLPDALRTLQHRWQLTLDASFDDDDVSCAYVAPGRRADGTPVVLKLGMPHMEAEHEIEGLRFWDGDPSARLFDADPDVNAMLLERCIPGTRLRTLPETEQDRVTTGKRTT
;
A
#
# COMPACT_ATOMS: atom_id res chain seq x y z
N MET A 1 -17.70 13.43 -8.94
CA MET A 1 -17.27 12.09 -9.40
C MET A 1 -15.75 12.06 -9.25
N THR A 2 -15.22 11.32 -8.28
CA THR A 2 -13.77 11.25 -8.07
C THR A 2 -13.15 10.52 -9.26
N PRO A 3 -12.14 11.09 -9.94
CA PRO A 3 -11.52 10.41 -11.08
C PRO A 3 -10.89 9.10 -10.62
N LEU A 4 -11.01 8.07 -11.46
CA LEU A 4 -10.33 6.81 -11.22
C LEU A 4 -8.81 7.03 -11.31
N PRO A 5 -8.03 6.45 -10.41
CA PRO A 5 -6.59 6.52 -10.50
C PRO A 5 -6.12 5.86 -11.80
N VAL A 6 -5.08 6.43 -12.40
CA VAL A 6 -4.40 5.79 -13.53
C VAL A 6 -3.68 4.56 -13.01
N ILE A 7 -3.90 3.40 -13.65
CA ILE A 7 -3.14 2.19 -13.35
C ILE A 7 -1.77 2.30 -14.03
N PRO A 8 -0.65 2.13 -13.28
CA PRO A 8 0.69 2.08 -13.85
C PRO A 8 0.78 1.11 -15.02
N GLN A 9 1.34 1.57 -16.15
CA GLN A 9 1.55 0.72 -17.32
C GLN A 9 2.43 -0.50 -16.98
N ARG A 10 3.43 -0.33 -16.11
CA ARG A 10 4.29 -1.41 -15.66
C ARG A 10 3.57 -2.44 -14.80
N LEU A 11 2.70 -2.00 -13.89
CA LEU A 11 1.85 -2.90 -13.13
C LEU A 11 0.97 -3.71 -14.10
N ALA A 12 0.38 -3.04 -15.09
CA ALA A 12 -0.43 -3.72 -16.10
C ALA A 12 0.37 -4.76 -16.90
N VAL A 13 1.61 -4.46 -17.30
CA VAL A 13 2.50 -5.39 -18.02
C VAL A 13 2.92 -6.57 -17.13
N ALA A 14 3.34 -6.32 -15.90
CA ALA A 14 3.75 -7.35 -14.95
C ALA A 14 2.60 -8.29 -14.56
N CYS A 15 1.36 -7.78 -14.58
CA CYS A 15 0.18 -8.57 -14.28
C CYS A 15 -0.29 -9.44 -15.44
N ARG A 16 0.03 -9.10 -16.69
CA ARG A 16 -0.36 -9.90 -17.86
C ARG A 16 0.47 -11.18 -18.04
N GLN A 17 1.45 -11.41 -17.15
CA GLN A 17 2.34 -12.57 -17.20
C GLN A 17 1.68 -13.87 -16.72
N THR A 18 0.63 -13.79 -15.89
CA THR A 18 -0.14 -14.98 -15.46
C THR A 18 -1.65 -14.68 -15.46
N PRO A 19 -2.52 -15.69 -15.67
CA PRO A 19 -3.97 -15.50 -15.64
C PRO A 19 -4.48 -14.91 -14.31
N GLU A 20 -3.90 -15.32 -13.19
CA GLU A 20 -4.30 -14.89 -11.84
C GLU A 20 -4.02 -13.40 -11.65
N ARG A 21 -2.85 -12.94 -12.11
CA ARG A 21 -2.46 -11.53 -12.03
C ARG A 21 -3.27 -10.66 -12.98
N SER A 22 -3.63 -11.17 -14.16
CA SER A 22 -4.53 -10.47 -15.09
C SER A 22 -5.93 -10.31 -14.50
N ALA A 23 -6.48 -11.37 -13.91
CA ALA A 23 -7.79 -11.32 -13.26
C ALA A 23 -7.82 -10.40 -12.02
N TRP A 24 -6.68 -10.22 -11.34
CA TRP A 24 -6.54 -9.19 -10.31
C TRP A 24 -6.53 -7.78 -10.90
N LEU A 25 -5.75 -7.55 -11.96
CA LEU A 25 -5.66 -6.27 -12.65
C LEU A 25 -7.04 -5.81 -13.17
N ASP A 26 -7.83 -6.73 -13.71
CA ASP A 26 -9.17 -6.43 -14.23
C ASP A 26 -10.16 -6.00 -13.13
N ARG A 27 -9.97 -6.47 -11.88
CA ARG A 27 -10.78 -6.09 -10.71
C ARG A 27 -10.30 -4.84 -10.00
N LEU A 28 -9.06 -4.41 -10.27
CA LEU A 28 -8.43 -3.29 -9.57
C LEU A 28 -9.21 -1.96 -9.70
N PRO A 29 -9.70 -1.52 -10.89
CA PRO A 29 -10.46 -0.27 -10.99
C PRO A 29 -11.72 -0.23 -10.11
N ASP A 30 -12.44 -1.35 -10.01
CA ASP A 30 -13.67 -1.44 -9.23
C ASP A 30 -13.38 -1.50 -7.73
N ALA A 31 -12.31 -2.19 -7.33
CA ALA A 31 -11.80 -2.18 -5.96
C ALA A 31 -11.41 -0.76 -5.54
N LEU A 32 -10.63 -0.04 -6.37
CA LEU A 32 -10.24 1.35 -6.10
C LEU A 32 -11.45 2.26 -5.94
N ARG A 33 -12.46 2.15 -6.82
CA ARG A 33 -13.69 2.96 -6.72
C ARG A 33 -14.43 2.69 -5.41
N THR A 34 -14.54 1.42 -5.04
CA THR A 34 -15.21 0.99 -3.81
C THR A 34 -14.49 1.54 -2.59
N LEU A 35 -13.16 1.45 -2.55
CA LEU A 35 -12.34 1.95 -1.44
C LEU A 35 -12.34 3.48 -1.37
N GLN A 36 -12.26 4.18 -2.51
CA GLN A 36 -12.38 5.64 -2.55
C GLN A 36 -13.71 6.12 -1.97
N HIS A 37 -14.81 5.43 -2.28
CA HIS A 37 -16.13 5.75 -1.72
C HIS A 37 -16.24 5.38 -0.24
N ARG A 38 -15.84 4.15 0.12
CA ARG A 38 -15.93 3.63 1.50
C ARG A 38 -15.09 4.43 2.48
N TRP A 39 -13.86 4.77 2.09
CA TRP A 39 -12.89 5.47 2.93
C TRP A 39 -12.81 6.99 2.66
N GLN A 40 -13.69 7.50 1.78
CA GLN A 40 -13.76 8.92 1.41
C GLN A 40 -12.38 9.47 0.99
N LEU A 41 -11.73 8.77 0.04
CA LEU A 41 -10.37 9.03 -0.41
C LEU A 41 -10.32 9.76 -1.76
N THR A 42 -9.44 10.76 -1.81
CA THR A 42 -8.89 11.29 -3.06
C THR A 42 -7.49 10.71 -3.23
N LEU A 43 -7.26 9.94 -4.30
CA LEU A 43 -5.98 9.32 -4.59
C LEU A 43 -5.19 10.20 -5.55
N ASP A 44 -3.89 10.36 -5.26
CA ASP A 44 -2.92 10.99 -6.14
C ASP A 44 -2.36 9.96 -7.14
N ALA A 45 -1.42 10.37 -8.00
CA ALA A 45 -0.72 9.44 -8.89
C ALA A 45 -0.01 8.35 -8.07
N SER A 46 -0.17 7.09 -8.49
CA SER A 46 0.52 5.94 -7.90
C SER A 46 2.03 6.10 -8.00
N PHE A 47 2.75 5.44 -7.09
CA PHE A 47 4.20 5.38 -7.17
C PHE A 47 4.61 4.53 -8.39
N ASP A 48 5.27 5.13 -9.37
CA ASP A 48 5.57 4.55 -10.70
C ASP A 48 7.03 4.08 -10.86
N ASP A 49 7.75 3.87 -9.76
CA ASP A 49 9.19 3.59 -9.82
C ASP A 49 9.52 2.14 -10.20
N ASP A 50 10.74 1.93 -10.71
CA ASP A 50 11.22 0.75 -11.44
C ASP A 50 11.16 -0.61 -10.71
N ASP A 51 10.73 -0.66 -9.44
CA ASP A 51 10.70 -1.86 -8.58
C ASP A 51 9.29 -2.28 -8.10
N VAL A 52 8.21 -1.77 -8.70
CA VAL A 52 6.84 -2.18 -8.33
C VAL A 52 6.58 -3.62 -8.76
N SER A 53 6.86 -4.54 -7.84
CA SER A 53 6.47 -5.94 -7.92
C SER A 53 5.23 -6.16 -7.06
N CYS A 54 4.16 -6.67 -7.69
CA CYS A 54 3.03 -7.36 -7.06
C CYS A 54 2.02 -6.55 -6.19
N ALA A 55 2.07 -5.22 -6.14
CA ALA A 55 1.04 -4.41 -5.45
C ALA A 55 0.77 -3.06 -6.14
N TYR A 56 -0.46 -2.55 -5.99
CA TYR A 56 -0.80 -1.16 -6.32
C TYR A 56 -0.60 -0.29 -5.08
N VAL A 57 0.20 0.78 -5.19
CA VAL A 57 0.46 1.72 -4.09
C VAL A 57 0.29 3.16 -4.56
N ALA A 58 -0.56 3.92 -3.88
CA ALA A 58 -0.80 5.32 -4.21
C ALA A 58 -0.91 6.21 -2.95
N PRO A 59 -0.32 7.41 -2.95
CA PRO A 59 -0.63 8.41 -1.95
C PRO A 59 -2.08 8.90 -2.14
N GLY A 60 -2.66 9.43 -1.06
CA GLY A 60 -3.96 10.07 -1.11
C GLY A 60 -4.26 10.91 0.11
N ARG A 61 -5.50 11.38 0.17
CA ARG A 61 -6.05 12.17 1.28
C ARG A 61 -7.46 11.71 1.61
N ARG A 62 -7.75 11.61 2.90
CA ARG A 62 -9.12 11.46 3.42
C ARG A 62 -9.90 12.78 3.28
N ALA A 63 -11.22 12.71 3.39
CA ALA A 63 -12.09 13.90 3.36
C ALA A 63 -11.78 14.92 4.47
N ASP A 64 -11.21 14.48 5.59
CA ASP A 64 -10.74 15.35 6.69
C ASP A 64 -9.36 15.99 6.43
N GLY A 65 -8.74 15.71 5.28
CA GLY A 65 -7.42 16.21 4.89
C GLY A 65 -6.24 15.34 5.33
N THR A 66 -6.48 14.28 6.11
CA THR A 66 -5.43 13.38 6.61
C THR A 66 -4.68 12.73 5.44
N PRO A 67 -3.34 12.89 5.34
CA PRO A 67 -2.55 12.25 4.31
C PRO A 67 -2.42 10.75 4.58
N VAL A 68 -2.60 9.95 3.53
CA VAL A 68 -2.62 8.49 3.61
C VAL A 68 -1.86 7.86 2.45
N VAL A 69 -1.54 6.58 2.57
CA VAL A 69 -1.08 5.71 1.49
C VAL A 69 -2.04 4.53 1.38
N LEU A 70 -2.56 4.31 0.18
CA LEU A 70 -3.36 3.13 -0.15
C LEU A 70 -2.44 2.07 -0.76
N LYS A 71 -2.41 0.87 -0.17
CA LYS A 71 -1.74 -0.31 -0.72
C LYS A 71 -2.78 -1.41 -0.99
N LEU A 72 -2.83 -1.93 -2.20
CA LEU A 72 -3.58 -3.14 -2.57
C LEU A 72 -2.59 -4.21 -3.02
N GLY A 73 -2.39 -5.24 -2.20
CA GLY A 73 -1.52 -6.37 -2.53
C GLY A 73 -2.22 -7.39 -3.42
N MET A 74 -1.44 -8.18 -4.16
CA MET A 74 -1.99 -9.35 -4.85
C MET A 74 -2.41 -10.44 -3.84
N PRO A 75 -3.47 -11.24 -4.13
CA PRO A 75 -4.08 -12.12 -3.13
C PRO A 75 -3.23 -13.35 -2.75
N HIS A 76 -2.17 -13.67 -3.50
CA HIS A 76 -1.54 -15.00 -3.47
C HIS A 76 -0.10 -15.04 -2.93
N MET A 77 0.55 -13.90 -2.66
CA MET A 77 1.97 -13.90 -2.27
C MET A 77 2.31 -13.14 -0.98
N GLU A 78 1.50 -12.16 -0.56
CA GLU A 78 1.88 -11.25 0.54
C GLU A 78 0.76 -11.04 1.59
N ALA A 79 -0.41 -11.64 1.40
CA ALA A 79 -1.66 -11.24 2.08
C ALA A 79 -1.83 -11.77 3.51
N GLU A 80 -1.37 -13.00 3.81
CA GLU A 80 -1.81 -13.67 5.05
C GLU A 80 -1.24 -13.08 6.34
N HIS A 81 -0.04 -12.48 6.31
CA HIS A 81 0.62 -12.00 7.54
C HIS A 81 0.80 -10.49 7.63
N GLU A 82 0.62 -9.74 6.53
CA GLU A 82 0.95 -8.30 6.51
C GLU A 82 -0.07 -7.45 7.28
N ILE A 83 -1.36 -7.70 7.08
CA ILE A 83 -2.44 -6.98 7.80
C ILE A 83 -2.37 -7.27 9.30
N GLU A 84 -2.13 -8.53 9.67
CA GLU A 84 -2.00 -8.95 11.08
C GLU A 84 -0.76 -8.34 11.74
N GLY A 85 0.37 -8.30 11.01
CA GLY A 85 1.59 -7.63 11.46
C GLY A 85 1.37 -6.13 11.73
N LEU A 86 0.74 -5.40 10.80
CA LEU A 86 0.47 -3.96 10.99
C LEU A 86 -0.51 -3.68 12.13
N ARG A 87 -1.52 -4.54 12.33
CA ARG A 87 -2.40 -4.45 13.50
C ARG A 87 -1.66 -4.70 14.81
N PHE A 88 -0.66 -5.56 14.79
CA PHE A 88 0.15 -5.88 15.97
C PHE A 88 1.09 -4.73 16.37
N TRP A 89 1.68 -4.02 15.41
CA TRP A 89 2.63 -2.92 15.67
C TRP A 89 1.98 -1.55 15.89
N ASP A 90 0.74 -1.31 15.42
CA ASP A 90 -0.08 -0.08 15.65
C ASP A 90 0.70 1.26 15.70
N GLY A 91 1.56 1.50 14.72
CA GLY A 91 2.31 2.77 14.65
C GLY A 91 3.70 2.78 15.30
N ASP A 92 4.15 1.69 15.95
CA ASP A 92 5.49 1.62 16.55
C ASP A 92 6.13 0.23 16.41
N PRO A 93 7.12 0.02 15.50
CA PRO A 93 7.86 1.00 14.69
C PRO A 93 7.33 1.12 13.23
N SER A 94 6.12 0.65 12.95
CA SER A 94 5.57 0.56 11.58
C SER A 94 4.58 1.68 11.26
N ALA A 95 4.30 1.93 9.98
CA ALA A 95 3.23 2.84 9.59
C ALA A 95 1.89 2.39 10.20
N ARG A 96 1.20 3.29 10.89
CA ARG A 96 -0.12 3.06 11.46
C ARG A 96 -1.13 2.64 10.38
N LEU A 97 -1.84 1.55 10.63
CA LEU A 97 -2.95 1.07 9.81
C LEU A 97 -4.22 1.80 10.22
N PHE A 98 -4.73 2.68 9.36
CA PHE A 98 -5.99 3.38 9.62
C PHE A 98 -7.24 2.55 9.28
N ASP A 99 -7.17 1.69 8.27
CA ASP A 99 -8.25 0.77 7.89
C ASP A 99 -7.71 -0.34 6.98
N ALA A 100 -8.41 -1.47 6.87
CA ALA A 100 -8.04 -2.57 5.98
C ALA A 100 -9.27 -3.30 5.43
N ASP A 101 -9.16 -3.78 4.19
CA ASP A 101 -10.13 -4.65 3.55
C ASP A 101 -9.44 -5.95 3.13
N PRO A 102 -9.56 -7.04 3.92
CA PRO A 102 -8.84 -8.28 3.65
C PRO A 102 -9.35 -8.99 2.39
N ASP A 103 -10.60 -8.80 1.98
CA ASP A 103 -11.19 -9.46 0.82
C ASP A 103 -10.51 -9.04 -0.50
N VAL A 104 -10.00 -7.80 -0.52
CA VAL A 104 -9.24 -7.23 -1.64
C VAL A 104 -7.78 -6.94 -1.30
N ASN A 105 -7.31 -7.41 -0.14
CA ASN A 105 -5.97 -7.15 0.40
C ASN A 105 -5.58 -5.66 0.37
N ALA A 106 -6.51 -4.80 0.77
CA ALA A 106 -6.31 -3.36 0.82
C ALA A 106 -5.93 -2.89 2.22
N MET A 107 -4.97 -1.98 2.30
CA MET A 107 -4.50 -1.34 3.52
C MET A 107 -4.45 0.17 3.32
N LEU A 108 -5.02 0.89 4.28
CA LEU A 108 -4.98 2.34 4.34
C LEU A 108 -4.03 2.76 5.46
N LEU A 109 -2.86 3.25 5.07
CA LEU A 109 -1.74 3.51 5.96
C LEU A 109 -1.55 4.99 6.20
N GLU A 110 -0.96 5.33 7.34
CA GLU A 110 -0.43 6.68 7.53
C GLU A 110 0.67 6.98 6.52
N ARG A 111 0.72 8.24 6.06
CA ARG A 111 1.79 8.71 5.20
C ARG A 111 2.97 9.16 6.07
N CYS A 112 4.02 8.35 6.16
CA CYS A 112 5.26 8.75 6.85
C CYS A 112 5.93 9.94 6.16
N ILE A 113 6.36 10.94 6.95
CA ILE A 113 7.12 12.11 6.48
C ILE A 113 8.34 12.30 7.39
N PRO A 114 9.58 12.31 6.86
CA PRO A 114 9.94 12.17 5.44
C PRO A 114 9.65 10.75 4.92
N GLY A 115 8.92 10.65 3.82
CA GLY A 115 8.53 9.38 3.18
C GLY A 115 9.66 8.78 2.33
N THR A 116 10.91 9.00 2.74
CA THR A 116 12.09 8.50 2.04
C THR A 116 12.14 6.99 2.18
N ARG A 117 12.25 6.27 1.06
CA ARG A 117 12.33 4.81 1.06
C ARG A 117 13.57 4.35 1.82
N LEU A 118 13.43 3.36 2.70
CA LEU A 118 14.56 2.77 3.44
C LEU A 118 15.60 2.07 2.52
N ARG A 119 15.23 1.79 1.27
CA ARG A 119 16.07 1.05 0.28
C ARG A 119 16.96 1.93 -0.59
N THR A 120 16.88 3.27 -0.47
CA THR A 120 17.86 4.18 -1.07
C THR A 120 19.12 4.35 -0.21
N LEU A 121 19.19 3.66 0.94
CA LEU A 121 20.37 3.63 1.80
C LEU A 121 21.17 2.34 1.56
N PRO A 122 22.51 2.42 1.61
CA PRO A 122 23.38 1.24 1.53
C PRO A 122 22.93 0.14 2.50
N GLU A 123 23.08 -1.12 2.12
CA GLU A 123 22.66 -2.31 2.87
C GLU A 123 23.11 -2.30 4.35
N THR A 124 24.24 -1.64 4.65
CA THR A 124 24.79 -1.46 5.99
C THR A 124 23.97 -0.57 6.93
N GLU A 125 23.00 0.21 6.43
CA GLU A 125 22.07 1.01 7.25
C GLU A 125 20.68 0.37 7.39
N GLN A 126 20.41 -0.73 6.68
CA GLN A 126 19.12 -1.43 6.75
C GLN A 126 18.97 -2.23 8.06
N ASP A 127 20.08 -2.58 8.72
CA ASP A 127 20.11 -3.38 9.97
C ASP A 127 19.91 -2.59 11.28
N ARG A 128 19.66 -1.27 11.23
CA ARG A 128 19.42 -0.46 12.45
C ARG A 128 17.95 -0.21 12.81
N VAL A 129 17.01 -1.03 12.32
CA VAL A 129 15.59 -1.01 12.75
C VAL A 129 15.24 -2.28 13.53
N THR A 130 16.18 -2.79 14.33
CA THR A 130 15.88 -3.86 15.29
C THR A 130 16.58 -3.60 16.62
N THR A 131 15.76 -3.49 17.67
CA THR A 131 16.11 -3.47 19.11
C THR A 131 16.18 -2.09 19.77
N GLY A 132 15.08 -1.74 20.44
CA GLY A 132 15.02 -0.66 21.41
C GLY A 132 13.90 -0.87 22.42
N LYS A 133 13.79 -2.06 23.05
CA LYS A 133 12.96 -2.21 24.26
C LYS A 133 13.50 -1.24 25.32
N ARG A 134 12.79 -0.16 25.61
CA ARG A 134 12.93 0.55 26.90
C ARG A 134 11.89 -0.03 27.84
N THR A 135 12.32 -1.02 28.61
CA THR A 135 11.67 -1.43 29.85
C THR A 135 11.66 -0.21 30.78
N THR A 136 10.49 0.13 31.32
CA THR A 136 10.39 0.99 32.52
C THR A 136 10.89 0.22 33.73
#